data_AF-A0A1I2G9S6-F1
#
_entry.id   AF-A0A1I2G9S6-F1
#
_cell.length_a   1.000
_cell.length_b   1.000
_cell.length_c   1.000
_cell.angle_alpha   90.00
_cell.angle_beta   90.00
_cell.angle_gamma   90.00
#
_symmetry.space_group_name_H-M   'P 1'
#
loop_
_entity.id
_entity.type
_entity.pdbx_description
1 polymer ?
#
loop_
_entity_poly.entity_id
_entity_poly.type
_entity_poly.pdbx_seq_one_letter_code
_entity_poly.pdbx_strand_id
1 'polypeptide(L)'
;MKNLILGAAILAFAGVSTVKASEVSTPVAIIAQQDSSTKTPVKIEELPDAVKSTLSGDQYKDWAPTGAFKITEANKPTYYQVDAKKGEETASIKIGEDGVVIQ
;
A
#
# COMPACT_ATOMS: atom_id res chain seq x y z
N MET A 1 -47.64 16.83 64.52
CA MET A 1 -47.61 17.84 63.46
C MET A 1 -46.84 19.05 63.93
N LYS A 2 -45.55 19.14 63.58
CA LYS A 2 -44.73 20.35 63.68
C LYS A 2 -43.52 20.18 62.76
N ASN A 3 -43.43 21.06 61.76
CA ASN A 3 -42.20 21.50 61.09
C ASN A 3 -41.71 20.54 59.98
N LEU A 4 -41.88 20.87 58.69
CA LEU A 4 -41.03 21.80 57.91
C LEU A 4 -39.59 21.25 57.91
N ILE A 5 -38.92 20.92 56.80
CA ILE A 5 -38.48 21.77 55.69
C ILE A 5 -37.90 20.75 54.67
N LEU A 6 -38.47 20.56 53.48
CA LEU A 6 -38.29 21.39 52.29
C LEU A 6 -36.81 21.65 51.94
N GLY A 7 -36.20 20.70 51.24
CA GLY A 7 -35.14 20.99 50.28
C GLY A 7 -33.71 20.89 50.80
N ALA A 8 -32.95 19.98 50.20
CA ALA A 8 -31.65 20.30 49.62
C ALA A 8 -31.30 19.19 48.65
N ALA A 9 -31.28 19.54 47.37
CA ALA A 9 -30.76 18.72 46.30
C ALA A 9 -29.31 18.31 46.64
N ILE A 10 -29.03 17.02 46.64
CA ILE A 10 -27.66 16.52 46.55
C ILE A 10 -27.69 15.36 45.55
N LEU A 11 -27.73 15.72 44.27
CA LEU A 11 -27.36 14.84 43.16
C LEU A 11 -26.22 15.51 42.41
N ALA A 12 -25.04 15.52 43.03
CA ALA A 12 -23.80 15.61 42.29
C ALA A 12 -23.02 14.35 42.63
N PHE A 13 -23.21 13.33 41.79
CA PHE A 13 -22.35 12.15 41.75
C PHE A 13 -20.92 12.61 41.49
N ALA A 14 -20.13 12.80 42.54
CA ALA A 14 -18.68 12.87 42.45
C ALA A 14 -18.15 11.45 42.23
N GLY A 15 -18.30 10.97 41.00
CA GLY A 15 -17.82 9.67 40.55
C GLY A 15 -16.88 9.82 39.38
N VAL A 16 -15.83 10.64 39.51
CA VAL A 16 -14.68 10.53 38.61
C VAL A 16 -13.71 9.56 39.29
N SER A 17 -13.88 8.28 38.96
CA SER A 17 -12.78 7.33 39.05
C SER A 17 -11.69 7.85 38.12
N THR A 18 -10.64 8.43 38.69
CA THR A 18 -9.43 8.73 37.94
C THR A 18 -8.82 7.40 37.54
N VAL A 19 -9.15 6.91 36.35
CA VAL A 19 -8.36 5.87 35.72
C VAL A 19 -6.98 6.48 35.49
N LYS A 20 -6.02 6.15 36.36
CA LYS A 20 -4.60 6.22 36.04
C LYS A 20 -4.34 5.16 34.98
N ALA A 21 -4.83 5.42 33.76
CA ALA A 21 -4.25 4.81 32.59
C ALA A 21 -2.86 5.39 32.54
N SER A 22 -1.87 4.58 32.93
CA SER A 22 -0.49 4.83 32.56
C SER A 22 -0.52 5.19 31.09
N GLU A 23 -0.24 6.46 30.79
CA GLU A 23 0.10 6.89 29.45
C GLU A 23 1.36 6.11 29.12
N VAL A 24 1.16 4.89 28.61
CA VAL A 24 2.16 4.15 27.88
C VAL A 24 2.42 5.05 26.68
N SER A 25 3.38 5.95 26.88
CA SER A 25 4.11 6.65 25.84
C SER A 25 4.93 5.60 25.09
N THR A 26 4.23 4.64 24.49
CA THR A 26 4.69 4.14 23.23
C THR A 26 4.14 5.15 22.25
N PRO A 27 4.97 5.99 21.62
CA PRO A 27 4.65 6.36 20.26
C PRO A 27 4.46 5.01 19.56
N VAL A 28 3.21 4.60 19.39
CA VAL A 28 2.85 3.80 18.24
C VAL A 28 3.18 4.76 17.11
N ALA A 29 4.45 4.74 16.71
CA ALA A 29 4.83 5.06 15.38
C ALA A 29 3.84 4.23 14.58
N ILE A 30 2.86 4.90 14.01
CA ILE A 30 2.23 4.44 12.80
C ILE A 30 3.40 4.46 11.82
N ILE A 31 4.26 3.44 11.93
CA ILE A 31 4.90 2.86 10.79
C ILE A 31 3.67 2.36 10.06
N ALA A 32 3.07 3.26 9.27
CA ALA A 32 2.63 2.84 7.97
C ALA A 32 3.82 2.03 7.50
N GLN A 33 3.68 0.71 7.53
CA GLN A 33 4.30 -0.11 6.52
C GLN A 33 3.68 0.46 5.25
N GLN A 34 4.19 1.61 4.83
CA GLN A 34 4.31 1.98 3.46
C GLN A 34 5.18 0.85 2.98
N ASP A 35 4.53 -0.24 2.59
CA ASP A 35 5.07 -1.15 1.60
C ASP A 35 5.55 -0.21 0.50
N SER A 36 6.81 0.19 0.62
CA SER A 36 7.42 1.25 -0.16
C SER A 36 7.81 0.65 -1.49
N SER A 37 6.87 -0.12 -2.06
CA SER A 37 6.82 -0.48 -3.46
C SER A 37 6.37 0.77 -4.19
N THR A 38 7.31 1.63 -4.55
CA THR A 38 7.04 2.75 -5.45
C THR A 38 6.76 2.15 -6.82
N LYS A 39 5.48 2.07 -7.17
CA LYS A 39 5.05 1.69 -8.53
C LYS A 39 5.04 2.94 -9.39
N THR A 40 6.09 3.12 -10.17
CA THR A 40 6.21 4.22 -11.12
C THR A 40 5.73 3.72 -12.48
N PRO A 41 4.60 4.22 -13.02
CA PRO A 41 4.22 3.89 -14.39
C PRO A 41 5.31 4.42 -15.33
N VAL A 42 5.86 3.53 -16.15
CA VAL A 42 6.87 3.84 -17.16
C VAL A 42 6.27 3.55 -18.53
N LYS A 43 6.62 4.37 -19.53
CA LYS A 43 6.20 4.10 -20.90
C LYS A 43 6.99 2.92 -21.46
N ILE A 44 6.42 2.21 -22.43
CA ILE A 44 7.13 1.16 -23.18
C ILE A 44 8.45 1.69 -23.77
N GLU A 45 8.50 2.97 -24.11
CA GLU A 45 9.69 3.65 -24.65
C GLU A 45 10.79 3.85 -23.58
N GLU A 46 10.41 4.01 -22.31
CA GLU A 46 11.33 4.17 -21.16
C GLU A 46 11.72 2.84 -20.53
N LEU A 47 11.22 1.72 -21.06
CA LEU A 47 11.70 0.42 -20.65
C LEU A 47 13.16 0.24 -21.10
N PRO A 48 13.99 -0.46 -20.31
CA PRO A 48 15.32 -0.87 -20.76
C PRO A 48 15.23 -1.70 -22.05
N ASP A 49 16.24 -1.60 -22.93
CA ASP A 49 16.27 -2.39 -24.16
C ASP A 49 16.24 -3.90 -23.90
N ALA A 50 16.75 -4.34 -22.75
CA ALA A 50 16.64 -5.72 -22.30
C ALA A 50 15.16 -6.14 -22.12
N VAL A 51 14.35 -5.30 -21.48
CA VAL A 51 12.90 -5.54 -21.29
C VAL A 51 12.16 -5.49 -22.62
N LYS A 52 12.48 -4.51 -23.49
CA LYS A 52 11.91 -4.43 -24.86
C LYS A 52 12.26 -5.64 -25.70
N SER A 53 13.48 -6.17 -25.60
CA SER A 53 13.92 -7.37 -26.31
C SER A 53 13.10 -8.58 -25.87
N THR A 54 12.85 -8.71 -24.57
CA THR A 54 12.01 -9.78 -24.00
C THR A 54 10.55 -9.65 -24.46
N LEU A 55 9.98 -8.44 -24.48
CA LEU A 55 8.64 -8.17 -25.01
C LEU A 55 8.52 -8.36 -26.53
N SER A 56 9.59 -8.10 -27.27
CA SER A 56 9.68 -8.34 -28.71
C SER A 56 9.93 -9.82 -29.03
N GLY A 57 10.11 -10.65 -28.00
CA GLY A 57 10.26 -12.09 -28.16
C GLY A 57 8.98 -12.74 -28.68
N ASP A 58 9.15 -13.90 -29.34
CA ASP A 58 8.05 -14.64 -29.97
C ASP A 58 6.89 -15.00 -29.02
N GLN A 59 7.14 -15.05 -27.71
CA GLN A 59 6.11 -15.29 -26.70
C GLN A 59 5.12 -14.13 -26.52
N TYR A 60 5.58 -12.89 -26.72
CA TYR A 60 4.82 -11.67 -26.43
C TYR A 60 4.58 -10.79 -27.67
N LYS A 61 5.12 -11.15 -28.84
CA LYS A 61 4.89 -10.43 -30.12
C LYS A 61 3.42 -10.27 -30.52
N ASP A 62 2.58 -11.24 -30.11
CA ASP A 62 1.13 -11.20 -30.36
C ASP A 62 0.36 -10.51 -29.23
N TRP A 63 1.06 -10.05 -28.19
CA TRP A 63 0.50 -9.35 -27.04
C TRP A 63 0.75 -7.85 -27.19
N ALA A 64 -0.31 -7.06 -27.17
CA ALA A 64 -0.22 -5.61 -27.20
C ALA A 64 0.15 -5.09 -25.80
N PRO A 65 1.32 -4.46 -25.58
CA PRO A 65 1.67 -3.88 -24.29
C PRO A 65 0.66 -2.77 -23.96
N THR A 66 -0.07 -2.93 -22.86
CA THR A 66 -1.05 -1.93 -22.39
C THR A 66 -0.43 -0.95 -21.41
N GLY A 67 0.63 -1.36 -20.72
CA GLY A 67 1.34 -0.49 -19.80
C GLY A 67 2.57 -1.16 -19.22
N ALA A 68 3.47 -0.34 -18.68
CA ALA A 68 4.61 -0.82 -17.94
C ALA A 68 4.75 -0.06 -16.62
N PHE A 69 5.22 -0.75 -15.60
CA PHE A 69 5.32 -0.26 -14.24
C PHE A 69 6.67 -0.65 -13.69
N LYS A 70 7.48 0.33 -13.31
CA LYS A 70 8.69 0.12 -12.53
C LYS A 70 8.29 -0.01 -11.07
N ILE A 71 8.47 -1.20 -10.49
CA ILE A 71 8.27 -1.45 -9.07
C ILE A 71 9.64 -1.42 -8.40
N THR A 72 9.83 -0.42 -7.55
CA THR A 72 11.00 -0.32 -6.66
C THR A 72 10.53 -0.62 -5.26
N GLU A 73 10.96 -1.73 -4.68
CA GLU A 73 10.64 -2.10 -3.30
C GLU A 73 11.83 -1.77 -2.39
N ALA A 74 11.58 -1.19 -1.22
CA ALA A 74 12.64 -0.79 -0.30
C ALA A 74 13.58 -1.94 0.15
N ASN A 75 13.16 -3.20 0.03
CA ASN A 75 13.92 -4.39 0.44
C ASN A 75 14.16 -5.40 -0.70
N LYS A 76 13.76 -5.11 -1.94
CA LYS A 76 13.94 -6.02 -3.08
C LYS A 76 14.56 -5.28 -4.26
N PRO A 77 15.25 -5.99 -5.18
CA PRO A 77 15.68 -5.39 -6.43
C PRO A 77 14.49 -4.79 -7.17
N THR A 78 14.73 -3.64 -7.78
CA THR A 78 13.81 -3.01 -8.72
C THR A 78 13.44 -3.98 -9.84
N TYR A 79 12.16 -4.06 -10.17
CA TYR A 79 11.69 -4.84 -11.32
C TYR A 79 10.66 -4.05 -12.11
N TYR A 80 10.53 -4.40 -13.37
CA TYR A 80 9.55 -3.87 -14.30
C TYR A 80 8.42 -4.87 -14.49
N GLN A 81 7.19 -4.49 -14.18
CA GLN A 81 6.01 -5.24 -14.57
C GLN A 81 5.45 -4.64 -15.85
N VAL A 82 5.34 -5.43 -16.89
CA VAL A 82 4.75 -5.03 -18.17
C VAL A 82 3.45 -5.78 -18.35
N ASP A 83 2.36 -5.03 -18.42
CA ASP A 83 1.05 -5.56 -18.71
C ASP A 83 0.84 -5.55 -20.22
N ALA A 84 0.45 -6.70 -20.75
CA ALA A 84 0.17 -6.90 -22.16
C ALA A 84 -1.18 -7.58 -22.34
N LYS A 85 -1.86 -7.29 -23.45
CA LYS A 85 -3.19 -7.79 -23.75
C LYS A 85 -3.22 -8.48 -25.11
N LYS A 86 -3.77 -9.68 -25.17
CA LYS A 86 -3.95 -10.47 -26.37
C LYS A 86 -5.42 -10.86 -26.49
N GLY A 87 -6.17 -10.14 -27.33
CA GLY A 87 -7.62 -10.34 -27.44
C GLY A 87 -8.33 -10.00 -26.12
N GLU A 88 -8.93 -10.99 -25.48
CA GLU A 88 -9.54 -10.85 -24.14
C GLU A 88 -8.58 -11.22 -23.00
N GLU A 89 -7.44 -11.84 -23.30
CA GLU A 89 -6.46 -12.26 -22.29
C GLU A 89 -5.54 -11.09 -21.92
N THR A 90 -5.26 -10.96 -20.62
CA THR A 90 -4.29 -10.00 -20.08
C THR A 90 -3.20 -10.77 -19.34
N ALA A 91 -1.95 -10.41 -19.59
CA ALA A 91 -0.79 -10.98 -18.91
C ALA A 91 0.04 -9.85 -18.31
N SER A 92 0.52 -10.11 -17.10
CA SER A 92 1.43 -9.23 -16.39
C SER A 92 2.79 -9.93 -16.33
N ILE A 93 3.72 -9.47 -17.16
CA ILE A 93 5.08 -10.01 -17.24
C ILE A 93 5.96 -9.22 -16.29
N LYS A 94 6.54 -9.86 -15.28
CA LYS A 94 7.53 -9.23 -14.40
C LYS A 94 8.92 -9.50 -14.95
N ILE A 95 9.71 -8.46 -15.13
CA ILE A 95 11.01 -8.47 -15.79
C ILE A 95 11.98 -7.68 -14.91
N GLY A 96 13.12 -8.25 -14.55
CA GLY A 96 14.18 -7.54 -13.84
C GLY A 96 14.80 -6.42 -14.69
N GLU A 97 15.59 -5.52 -14.07
CA GLU A 97 16.32 -4.47 -14.82
C GLU A 97 17.33 -5.06 -15.83
N ASP A 98 17.74 -6.32 -15.63
CA ASP A 98 18.61 -7.12 -16.49
C ASP A 98 17.88 -7.73 -17.71
N GLY A 99 16.55 -7.55 -17.82
CA GLY A 99 15.72 -8.12 -18.89
C GLY A 99 15.28 -9.56 -18.65
N VAL A 100 15.62 -10.13 -17.49
CA VAL A 100 15.22 -11.50 -17.11
C VAL A 100 13.77 -11.49 -16.64
N VAL A 101 12.93 -12.32 -17.26
CA VAL A 101 11.56 -12.53 -16.78
C VAL A 101 11.61 -13.25 -15.43
N ILE A 102 11.10 -12.59 -14.39
CA ILE A 102 11.03 -13.10 -13.00
C ILE A 102 9.60 -13.56 -12.63
N GLN A 103 8.77 -13.84 -13.64
CA GLN A 103 7.33 -14.15 -13.53
C GLN A 103 6.99 -15.10 -12.38
#